data_AF-A0A257H4I3-F1
#
_entry.id   AF-A0A257H4I3-F1
#
_cell.length_a   1.000
_cell.length_b   1.000
_cell.length_c   1.000
_cell.angle_alpha   90.00
_cell.angle_beta   90.00
_cell.angle_gamma   90.00
#
_symmetry.space_group_name_H-M   'P 1'
#
loop_
_entity.id
_entity.type
_entity.pdbx_description
1 polymer ?
#
loop_
_entity_poly.entity_id
_entity_poly.type
_entity_poly.pdbx_seq_one_letter_code
_entity_poly.pdbx_strand_id
1 'polypeptide(L)'
;MFTRLILRVIEYLAYLPLSWVRGMGVVLGWLLYLVVGSRRKVVYINLRLCFPHWTQKQVRRCAVQTFVHFAQSWLDRGWLWHAPAEVTRQRIRLTGALNELQGSEPVVLFAPHFFALDAGWTGLTQQISRRLNTIYTDQANKDSDAWILRGRARFGAPGLFGRVDGVKPIVAGLKRGEPLYLLPDMNFGPHESLWVTFYGATAATVPSLSRFARLARAKVVPVVSRITSEGYEVKVMEAWTDFPTSDLLADTALMNQRLQSYIDDMPDQYYWVHKRFKDQPDGKHPPY
;
A
#
# COMPACT_ATOMS: atom_id res chain seq x y z
N MET A 1 -3.75 -16.52 22.82
CA MET A 1 -2.73 -17.59 22.66
C MET A 1 -2.47 -17.95 21.20
N PHE A 2 -3.49 -18.29 20.41
CA PHE A 2 -3.32 -18.68 18.99
C PHE A 2 -2.62 -17.62 18.11
N THR A 3 -3.01 -16.35 18.22
CA THR A 3 -2.36 -15.25 17.47
C THR A 3 -0.87 -15.16 17.75
N ARG A 4 -0.46 -15.22 19.02
CA ARG A 4 0.96 -15.15 19.41
C ARG A 4 1.77 -16.31 18.83
N LEU A 5 1.19 -17.51 18.75
CA LEU A 5 1.83 -18.66 18.12
C LEU A 5 2.06 -18.41 16.63
N ILE A 6 1.05 -17.91 15.90
CA ILE A 6 1.20 -17.56 14.48
C ILE A 6 2.29 -16.51 14.29
N LEU A 7 2.29 -15.45 15.11
CA LEU A 7 3.28 -14.39 15.00
C LEU A 7 4.70 -14.91 15.28
N ARG A 8 4.88 -15.77 16.29
CA ARG A 8 6.15 -16.46 16.56
C ARG A 8 6.61 -17.29 15.36
N VAL A 9 5.71 -18.03 14.71
CA VAL A 9 6.04 -18.78 13.50
C VAL A 9 6.53 -17.85 12.38
N ILE A 10 5.85 -16.71 12.17
CA ILE A 10 6.26 -15.70 11.18
C ILE A 10 7.64 -15.12 11.53
N GLU A 11 7.90 -14.83 12.80
CA GLU A 11 9.22 -14.36 13.29
C GLU A 11 10.34 -15.34 12.94
N TYR A 12 10.12 -16.66 13.10
CA TYR A 12 11.11 -17.67 12.73
C TYR A 12 11.39 -17.76 11.23
N LEU A 13 10.48 -17.29 10.36
CA LEU A 13 10.75 -17.22 8.91
C LEU A 13 11.89 -16.27 8.58
N ALA A 14 12.27 -15.36 9.49
CA ALA A 14 13.39 -14.44 9.33
C ALA A 14 14.73 -15.16 9.09
N TYR A 15 14.87 -16.40 9.57
CA TYR A 15 16.10 -17.19 9.47
C TYR A 15 16.14 -18.11 8.24
N LEU A 16 15.04 -18.20 7.49
CA LEU A 16 14.97 -19.09 6.32
C LEU A 16 15.49 -18.40 5.04
N PRO A 17 16.02 -19.18 4.08
CA PRO A 17 16.31 -18.66 2.74
C PRO A 17 15.06 -18.05 2.10
N LEU A 18 15.21 -16.93 1.38
CA LEU A 18 14.07 -16.24 0.76
C LEU A 18 13.28 -17.17 -0.18
N SER A 19 13.97 -18.03 -0.94
CA SER A 19 13.33 -18.99 -1.85
C SER A 19 12.34 -19.92 -1.13
N TRP A 20 12.64 -20.32 0.11
CA TRP A 20 11.77 -21.17 0.91
C TRP A 20 10.52 -20.40 1.34
N VAL A 21 10.70 -19.18 1.86
CA VAL A 21 9.58 -18.29 2.23
C VAL A 21 8.69 -17.99 1.02
N ARG A 22 9.29 -17.74 -0.14
CA ARG A 22 8.57 -17.54 -1.42
C ARG A 22 7.78 -18.77 -1.83
N GLY A 23 8.37 -19.96 -1.73
CA GLY A 23 7.69 -21.24 -2.00
C GLY A 23 6.51 -21.48 -1.07
N MET A 24 6.68 -21.23 0.23
CA MET A 24 5.59 -21.28 1.21
C MET A 24 4.48 -20.30 0.86
N GLY A 25 4.82 -19.09 0.42
CA GLY A 25 3.86 -18.09 -0.03
C GLY A 25 3.07 -18.52 -1.27
N VAL A 26 3.69 -19.23 -2.22
CA VAL A 26 2.98 -19.81 -3.37
C VAL A 26 1.95 -20.85 -2.92
N VAL A 27 2.36 -21.79 -2.07
CA VAL A 27 1.47 -22.85 -1.55
C VAL A 27 0.31 -22.25 -0.76
N LEU A 28 0.61 -21.33 0.16
CA LEU A 28 -0.39 -20.65 0.97
C LEU A 28 -1.33 -19.79 0.10
N GLY A 29 -0.80 -19.10 -0.91
CA GLY A 29 -1.59 -18.32 -1.85
C GLY A 29 -2.60 -19.16 -2.62
N TRP A 30 -2.18 -20.31 -3.14
CA TRP A 30 -3.09 -21.26 -3.79
C TRP A 30 -4.14 -21.80 -2.83
N LEU A 31 -3.75 -22.17 -1.61
CA LEU A 31 -4.69 -22.62 -0.59
C LEU A 31 -5.74 -21.53 -0.29
N LEU A 32 -5.31 -20.29 -0.04
CA LEU A 32 -6.19 -19.15 0.22
C LEU A 32 -7.12 -18.88 -0.96
N TYR A 33 -6.62 -18.95 -2.20
CA TYR A 33 -7.45 -18.81 -3.39
C TYR A 33 -8.54 -19.87 -3.46
N LEU A 34 -8.25 -21.12 -3.06
CA LEU A 34 -9.22 -22.21 -3.07
C LEU A 34 -10.28 -22.06 -1.98
N VAL A 35 -9.87 -21.74 -0.74
CA VAL A 35 -10.74 -21.78 0.45
C VAL A 35 -11.45 -20.45 0.75
N VAL A 36 -10.86 -19.30 0.44
CA VAL A 36 -11.42 -17.97 0.77
C VAL A 36 -12.30 -17.45 -0.37
N GLY A 37 -13.38 -18.19 -0.66
CA GLY A 37 -14.28 -17.94 -1.80
C GLY A 37 -14.87 -16.53 -1.83
N SER A 38 -15.17 -15.94 -0.67
CA SER A 38 -15.71 -14.57 -0.56
C SER A 38 -14.72 -13.51 -1.05
N ARG A 39 -13.43 -13.64 -0.72
CA ARG A 39 -12.38 -12.73 -1.21
C ARG A 39 -12.05 -13.00 -2.67
N ARG A 40 -12.10 -14.26 -3.10
CA ARG A 40 -11.95 -14.60 -4.52
C ARG A 40 -13.01 -13.90 -5.36
N LYS A 41 -14.28 -13.90 -4.91
CA LYS A 41 -15.37 -13.18 -5.59
C LYS A 41 -15.05 -11.68 -5.74
N VAL A 42 -14.60 -11.02 -4.68
CA VAL A 42 -14.22 -9.60 -4.69
C VAL A 42 -13.12 -9.30 -5.72
N VAL A 43 -12.05 -10.09 -5.73
CA VAL A 43 -10.95 -9.94 -6.71
C VAL A 43 -11.46 -10.09 -8.14
N TYR A 44 -12.28 -11.11 -8.41
CA TYR A 44 -12.86 -11.32 -9.75
C TYR A 44 -13.72 -10.15 -10.22
N ILE A 45 -14.57 -9.61 -9.34
CA ILE A 45 -15.42 -8.47 -9.67
C ILE A 45 -14.58 -7.24 -9.98
N ASN A 46 -13.61 -6.93 -9.12
CA ASN A 46 -12.70 -5.80 -9.35
C ASN A 46 -11.98 -5.92 -10.69
N LEU A 47 -11.37 -7.08 -10.97
CA LEU A 47 -10.64 -7.31 -12.20
C LEU A 47 -11.55 -7.22 -13.43
N ARG A 48 -12.79 -7.71 -13.37
CA ARG A 48 -13.74 -7.61 -14.49
C ARG A 48 -14.23 -6.18 -14.73
N LEU A 49 -14.39 -5.39 -13.68
CA LEU A 49 -14.74 -3.97 -13.80
C LEU A 49 -13.58 -3.17 -14.38
N CYS A 50 -12.35 -3.41 -13.90
CA CYS A 50 -11.19 -2.65 -14.34
C CYS A 50 -10.61 -3.11 -15.68
N PHE A 51 -10.73 -4.40 -16.01
CA PHE A 51 -10.20 -5.00 -17.23
C PHE A 51 -11.30 -5.77 -17.99
N PRO A 52 -12.34 -5.10 -18.50
CA PRO A 52 -13.47 -5.76 -19.16
C PRO A 52 -13.08 -6.52 -20.43
N HIS A 53 -11.94 -6.15 -21.03
CA HIS A 53 -11.39 -6.79 -22.22
C HIS A 53 -10.59 -8.07 -21.93
N TRP A 54 -10.34 -8.41 -20.65
CA TRP A 54 -9.62 -9.63 -20.29
C TRP A 54 -10.49 -10.87 -20.44
N THR A 55 -9.90 -11.92 -21.01
CA THR A 55 -10.48 -13.26 -21.03
C THR A 55 -10.62 -13.81 -19.60
N GLN A 56 -11.52 -14.80 -19.41
CA GLN A 56 -11.66 -15.50 -18.14
C GLN A 56 -10.34 -16.12 -17.65
N LYS A 57 -9.48 -16.57 -18.58
CA LYS A 57 -8.16 -17.13 -18.28
C LYS A 57 -7.21 -16.06 -17.71
N GLN A 58 -7.19 -14.86 -18.30
CA GLN A 58 -6.39 -13.73 -17.80
C GLN A 58 -6.87 -13.29 -16.40
N VAL A 59 -8.18 -13.11 -16.21
CA VAL A 59 -8.76 -12.78 -14.90
C VAL A 59 -8.40 -13.83 -13.85
N ARG A 60 -8.56 -15.13 -14.17
CA ARG A 60 -8.20 -16.21 -13.25
C ARG A 60 -6.71 -16.20 -12.90
N ARG A 61 -5.83 -16.04 -13.89
CA ARG A 61 -4.37 -16.00 -13.67
C ARG A 61 -4.00 -14.85 -12.73
N CYS A 62 -4.48 -13.64 -13.02
CA CYS A 62 -4.24 -12.46 -12.18
C CYS A 62 -4.80 -12.67 -10.77
N ALA A 63 -6.04 -13.17 -10.65
CA ALA A 63 -6.64 -13.46 -9.36
C ALA A 63 -5.80 -14.43 -8.53
N VAL A 64 -5.33 -15.55 -9.10
CA VAL A 64 -4.44 -16.48 -8.37
C VAL A 64 -3.16 -15.79 -7.91
N GLN A 65 -2.52 -15.01 -8.79
CA GLN A 65 -1.29 -14.29 -8.44
C GLN A 65 -1.50 -13.24 -7.35
N THR A 66 -2.65 -12.55 -7.31
CA THR A 66 -3.03 -11.66 -6.20
C THR A 66 -3.00 -12.38 -4.85
N PHE A 67 -3.51 -13.61 -4.75
CA PHE A 67 -3.46 -14.38 -3.50
C PHE A 67 -2.04 -14.85 -3.16
N VAL A 68 -1.25 -15.23 -4.17
CA VAL A 68 0.18 -15.58 -3.98
C VAL A 68 0.97 -14.39 -3.46
N HIS A 69 0.82 -13.22 -4.08
CA HIS A 69 1.51 -11.99 -3.67
C HIS A 69 1.07 -11.51 -2.28
N PHE A 70 -0.23 -11.62 -1.96
CA PHE A 70 -0.72 -11.38 -0.60
C PHE A 70 -0.05 -12.31 0.42
N ALA A 71 -0.01 -13.61 0.14
CA ALA A 71 0.59 -14.60 1.04
C ALA A 71 2.09 -14.38 1.20
N GLN A 72 2.80 -14.13 0.10
CA GLN A 72 4.22 -13.81 0.11
C GLN A 72 4.53 -12.55 0.92
N SER A 73 3.80 -11.45 0.70
CA SER A 73 4.04 -10.22 1.45
C SER A 73 3.72 -10.35 2.94
N TRP A 74 2.71 -11.17 3.28
CA TRP A 74 2.39 -11.47 4.66
C TRP A 74 3.50 -12.27 5.36
N LEU A 75 4.02 -13.33 4.73
CA LEU A 75 5.12 -14.13 5.28
C LEU A 75 6.43 -13.34 5.32
N ASP A 76 6.67 -12.47 4.35
CA ASP A 76 7.87 -11.63 4.29
C ASP A 76 8.00 -10.68 5.47
N ARG A 77 6.91 -10.35 6.16
CA ARG A 77 6.95 -9.59 7.43
C ARG A 77 7.84 -10.24 8.47
N GLY A 78 8.05 -11.57 8.39
CA GLY A 78 9.04 -12.29 9.18
C GLY A 78 10.44 -11.68 9.01
N TRP A 79 10.98 -11.69 7.79
CA TRP A 79 12.31 -11.15 7.57
C TRP A 79 12.34 -9.61 7.51
N LEU A 80 11.28 -8.95 7.04
CA LEU A 80 11.20 -7.47 7.03
C LEU A 80 11.34 -6.88 8.43
N TRP A 81 10.72 -7.51 9.44
CA TRP A 81 10.66 -6.93 10.79
C TRP A 81 11.60 -7.58 11.80
N HIS A 82 12.10 -8.79 11.52
CA HIS A 82 12.88 -9.57 12.50
C HIS A 82 14.28 -10.01 12.01
N ALA A 83 14.54 -10.08 10.70
CA ALA A 83 15.89 -10.43 10.21
C ALA A 83 16.86 -9.26 10.38
N PRO A 84 18.19 -9.46 10.50
CA PRO A 84 19.16 -8.38 10.63
C PRO A 84 19.00 -7.27 9.57
N ALA A 85 19.35 -6.03 9.92
CA ALA A 85 19.21 -4.86 9.03
C ALA A 85 19.88 -5.03 7.67
N GLU A 86 20.96 -5.83 7.60
CA GLU A 86 21.64 -6.13 6.35
C GLU A 86 20.81 -6.97 5.39
N VAL A 87 20.00 -7.90 5.92
CA VAL A 87 19.09 -8.72 5.10
C VAL A 87 18.04 -7.86 4.44
N THR A 88 17.48 -6.88 5.15
CA THR A 88 16.49 -5.97 4.58
C THR A 88 17.11 -5.01 3.56
N ARG A 89 18.34 -4.51 3.80
CA ARG A 89 19.06 -3.71 2.79
C ARG A 89 19.36 -4.50 1.52
N GLN A 90 19.80 -5.74 1.65
CA GLN A 90 20.09 -6.60 0.50
C GLN A 90 18.83 -6.92 -0.31
N ARG A 91 17.70 -7.15 0.35
CA ARG A 91 16.44 -7.60 -0.29
C ARG A 91 15.52 -6.45 -0.70
N ILE A 92 15.79 -5.20 -0.32
CA ILE A 92 14.95 -4.05 -0.67
C ILE A 92 15.80 -3.03 -1.41
N ARG A 93 15.57 -2.92 -2.73
CA ARG A 93 16.27 -1.97 -3.59
C ARG A 93 15.44 -0.70 -3.78
N LEU A 94 15.98 0.45 -3.38
CA LEU A 94 15.43 1.76 -3.76
C LEU A 94 15.93 2.13 -5.18
N THR A 95 15.03 2.57 -6.07
CA THR A 95 15.36 2.98 -7.44
C THR A 95 14.64 4.27 -7.84
N GLY A 96 15.06 4.88 -8.96
CA GLY A 96 14.42 6.06 -9.54
C GLY A 96 14.92 7.39 -8.95
N ALA A 97 14.01 8.36 -8.80
CA ALA A 97 14.31 9.75 -8.43
C ALA A 97 14.52 9.94 -6.92
N LEU A 98 15.52 9.26 -6.34
CA LEU A 98 15.78 9.30 -4.89
C LEU A 98 16.15 10.70 -4.36
N ASN A 99 16.61 11.59 -5.24
CA ASN A 99 16.85 13.00 -4.95
C ASN A 99 15.58 13.75 -4.53
N GLU A 100 14.39 13.31 -4.97
CA GLU A 100 13.11 13.90 -4.56
C GLU A 100 12.84 13.77 -3.06
N LEU A 101 13.50 12.80 -2.43
CA LEU A 101 13.39 12.51 -1.00
C LEU A 101 14.52 13.13 -0.18
N GLN A 102 15.37 13.96 -0.78
CA GLN A 102 16.43 14.69 -0.06
C GLN A 102 15.93 16.06 0.41
N GLY A 103 16.76 16.78 1.17
CA GLY A 103 16.45 18.12 1.67
C GLY A 103 15.34 18.16 2.73
N SER A 104 14.73 19.33 2.89
CA SER A 104 13.71 19.62 3.92
C SER A 104 12.35 20.05 3.35
N GLU A 105 12.20 20.07 2.03
CA GLU A 105 10.94 20.42 1.38
C GLU A 105 9.80 19.49 1.85
N PRO A 106 8.59 20.00 2.14
CA PRO A 106 7.46 19.15 2.46
C PRO A 106 7.15 18.19 1.30
N VAL A 107 7.07 16.89 1.60
CA VAL A 107 6.80 15.83 0.60
C VAL A 107 5.68 14.92 1.09
N VAL A 108 4.64 14.75 0.28
CA VAL A 108 3.66 13.68 0.46
C VAL A 108 3.97 12.58 -0.55
N LEU A 109 4.30 11.39 -0.06
CA LEU A 109 4.52 10.23 -0.90
C LEU A 109 3.17 9.63 -1.27
N PHE A 110 2.87 9.57 -2.57
CA PHE A 110 1.74 8.79 -3.06
C PHE A 110 2.16 7.32 -3.14
N ALA A 111 1.77 6.55 -2.12
CA ALA A 111 2.12 5.15 -1.98
C ALA A 111 0.85 4.27 -2.04
N PRO A 112 0.33 3.95 -3.24
CA PRO A 112 -0.90 3.15 -3.35
C PRO A 112 -0.74 1.75 -2.75
N HIS A 113 -1.86 1.12 -2.39
CA HIS A 113 -1.88 -0.20 -1.74
C HIS A 113 -1.52 -1.32 -2.73
N PHE A 114 -0.23 -1.48 -2.99
CA PHE A 114 0.34 -2.70 -3.53
C PHE A 114 0.75 -3.63 -2.38
N PHE A 115 0.81 -4.94 -2.61
CA PHE A 115 1.16 -5.90 -1.54
C PHE A 115 2.55 -5.66 -0.93
N ALA A 116 3.42 -4.96 -1.65
CA ALA A 116 4.76 -4.57 -1.20
C ALA A 116 4.82 -3.34 -0.26
N LEU A 117 3.70 -2.76 0.15
CA LEU A 117 3.68 -1.50 0.92
C LEU A 117 4.56 -1.52 2.19
N ASP A 118 4.57 -2.62 2.95
CA ASP A 118 5.37 -2.69 4.18
C ASP A 118 6.87 -2.81 3.86
N ALA A 119 7.24 -3.35 2.70
CA ALA A 119 8.62 -3.33 2.20
C ALA A 119 9.01 -1.93 1.71
N GLY A 120 8.10 -1.22 1.05
CA GLY A 120 8.25 0.20 0.70
C GLY A 120 8.53 1.07 1.93
N TRP A 121 7.69 0.95 2.96
CA TRP A 121 7.89 1.62 4.24
C TRP A 121 9.21 1.25 4.92
N THR A 122 9.52 -0.05 4.99
CA THR A 122 10.77 -0.56 5.60
C THR A 122 12.00 -0.05 4.87
N GLY A 123 12.01 -0.11 3.54
CA GLY A 123 13.11 0.37 2.70
C GLY A 123 13.35 1.87 2.86
N LEU A 124 12.27 2.67 2.77
CA LEU A 124 12.38 4.12 2.93
C LEU A 124 12.86 4.53 4.33
N THR A 125 12.25 3.99 5.39
CA THR A 125 12.64 4.32 6.77
C THR A 125 14.03 3.81 7.16
N GLN A 126 14.55 2.80 6.46
CA GLN A 126 15.89 2.28 6.67
C GLN A 126 16.97 3.04 5.88
N GLN A 127 16.66 3.46 4.65
CA GLN A 127 17.67 3.90 3.68
C GLN A 127 17.57 5.40 3.31
N ILE A 128 16.51 6.10 3.72
CA ILE A 128 16.38 7.55 3.57
C ILE A 128 16.72 8.23 4.89
N SER A 129 17.56 9.26 4.85
CA SER A 129 18.05 9.97 6.04
C SER A 129 16.97 10.79 6.75
N ARG A 130 15.91 11.18 6.05
CA ARG A 130 14.80 11.96 6.62
C ARG A 130 13.95 11.04 7.49
N ARG A 131 13.47 11.58 8.62
CA ARG A 131 12.41 10.93 9.39
C ARG A 131 11.11 10.92 8.58
N LEU A 132 10.50 9.76 8.40
CA LEU A 132 9.22 9.61 7.72
C LEU A 132 8.05 9.53 8.71
N ASN A 133 6.87 9.87 8.21
CA ASN A 133 5.59 9.80 8.90
C ASN A 133 4.61 8.93 8.10
N THR A 134 3.70 8.23 8.79
CA THR A 134 2.56 7.56 8.15
C THR A 134 1.35 7.57 9.08
N ILE A 135 0.19 7.22 8.52
CA ILE A 135 -1.06 7.09 9.25
C ILE A 135 -1.29 5.60 9.57
N TYR A 136 -1.57 5.32 10.83
CA TYR A 136 -1.87 3.99 11.34
C TYR A 136 -3.36 3.85 11.65
N THR A 137 -3.90 2.67 11.36
CA THR A 137 -5.23 2.26 11.78
C THR A 137 -5.09 1.09 12.72
N ASP A 138 -5.66 1.21 13.91
CA ASP A 138 -5.62 0.17 14.93
C ASP A 138 -6.20 -1.14 14.41
N GLN A 139 -5.58 -2.23 14.82
CA GLN A 139 -6.03 -3.58 14.52
C GLN A 139 -6.95 -4.09 15.62
N ALA A 140 -7.96 -4.88 15.24
CA ALA A 140 -8.90 -5.46 16.20
C ALA A 140 -8.22 -6.38 17.23
N ASN A 141 -7.18 -7.11 16.81
CA ASN A 141 -6.40 -7.95 17.70
C ASN A 141 -5.18 -7.18 18.23
N LYS A 142 -5.11 -6.99 19.55
CA LYS A 142 -4.05 -6.21 20.21
C LYS A 142 -2.65 -6.82 20.14
N ASP A 143 -2.53 -8.15 20.07
CA ASP A 143 -1.23 -8.78 19.87
C ASP A 143 -0.69 -8.48 18.45
N SER A 144 -1.56 -8.58 17.43
CA SER A 144 -1.22 -8.23 16.04
C SER A 144 -0.95 -6.73 15.87
N ASP A 145 -1.75 -5.89 16.52
CA ASP A 145 -1.59 -4.43 16.55
C ASP A 145 -0.20 -4.04 17.04
N ALA A 146 0.18 -4.52 18.23
CA ALA A 146 1.47 -4.26 18.83
C ALA A 146 2.64 -4.82 17.98
N TRP A 147 2.46 -5.97 17.34
CA TRP A 147 3.46 -6.55 16.44
C TRP A 147 3.67 -5.70 15.17
N ILE A 148 2.59 -5.21 14.56
CA ILE A 148 2.66 -4.33 13.38
C ILE A 148 3.28 -2.98 13.74
N LEU A 149 2.90 -2.38 14.87
CA LEU A 149 3.49 -1.12 15.34
C LEU A 149 5.01 -1.25 15.56
N ARG A 150 5.46 -2.32 16.23
CA ARG A 150 6.90 -2.58 16.39
C ARG A 150 7.62 -2.77 15.05
N GLY A 151 7.02 -3.54 14.14
CA GLY A 151 7.58 -3.75 12.80
C GLY A 151 7.73 -2.46 12.00
N ARG A 152 6.71 -1.59 12.04
CA ARG A 152 6.72 -0.29 11.34
C ARG A 152 7.58 0.78 12.03
N ALA A 153 7.82 0.69 13.33
CA ALA A 153 8.69 1.60 14.07
C ALA A 153 10.18 1.23 14.00
N ARG A 154 10.51 0.09 13.37
CA ARG A 154 11.82 -0.56 13.45
C ARG A 154 13.01 0.30 13.03
N PHE A 155 12.86 1.10 11.97
CA PHE A 155 13.96 1.91 11.39
C PHE A 155 13.55 3.38 11.28
N GLY A 156 14.52 4.29 11.43
CA GLY A 156 14.33 5.72 11.15
C GLY A 156 13.49 6.51 12.18
N ALA A 157 13.12 5.90 13.32
CA ALA A 157 12.30 6.50 14.38
C ALA A 157 11.05 7.27 13.84
N PRO A 158 10.21 6.61 13.03
CA PRO A 158 9.20 7.29 12.24
C PRO A 158 8.02 7.76 13.10
N GLY A 159 7.26 8.73 12.60
CA GLY A 159 5.97 9.08 13.18
C GLY A 159 4.87 8.12 12.70
N LEU A 160 4.24 7.40 13.64
CA LEU A 160 3.08 6.53 13.38
C LEU A 160 1.85 7.17 14.01
N PHE A 161 1.08 7.93 13.23
CA PHE A 161 -0.06 8.70 13.74
C PHE A 161 -1.35 7.89 13.61
N GLY A 162 -2.07 7.66 14.71
CA GLY A 162 -3.40 7.08 14.68
C GLY A 162 -4.41 8.03 14.03
N ARG A 163 -5.52 7.48 13.49
CA ARG A 163 -6.61 8.32 12.94
C ARG A 163 -7.18 9.30 13.98
N VAL A 164 -7.14 8.92 15.26
CA VAL A 164 -7.63 9.73 16.39
C VAL A 164 -6.73 10.94 16.72
N ASP A 165 -5.46 10.92 16.31
CA ASP A 165 -4.52 12.02 16.55
C ASP A 165 -4.81 13.25 15.68
N GLY A 166 -5.64 13.07 14.66
CA GLY A 166 -6.04 14.10 13.73
C GLY A 166 -4.93 14.54 12.78
N VAL A 167 -5.21 15.59 12.01
CA VAL A 167 -4.38 16.02 10.88
C VAL A 167 -3.22 16.95 11.31
N LYS A 168 -3.36 17.66 12.44
CA LYS A 168 -2.41 18.71 12.85
C LYS A 168 -0.98 18.20 13.05
N PRO A 169 -0.72 17.10 13.79
CA PRO A 169 0.65 16.61 14.00
C PRO A 169 1.34 16.20 12.69
N ILE A 170 0.57 15.60 11.77
CA ILE A 170 1.04 15.15 10.46
C ILE A 170 1.46 16.35 9.60
N VAL A 171 0.63 17.39 9.54
CA VAL A 171 0.95 18.62 8.79
C VAL A 171 2.16 19.35 9.41
N ALA A 172 2.28 19.35 10.73
CA ALA A 172 3.45 19.89 11.41
C ALA A 172 4.73 19.12 11.04
N GLY A 173 4.67 17.78 10.98
CA GLY A 173 5.78 16.95 10.51
C GLY A 173 6.18 17.24 9.06
N LEU A 174 5.20 17.30 8.16
CA LEU A 174 5.43 17.69 6.76
C LEU A 174 6.17 19.04 6.65
N LYS A 175 5.73 20.04 7.42
CA LYS A 175 6.37 21.37 7.45
C LYS A 175 7.78 21.38 8.05
N ARG A 176 8.13 20.39 8.88
CA ARG A 176 9.51 20.17 9.36
C ARG A 176 10.38 19.40 8.35
N GLY A 177 9.83 19.03 7.21
CA GLY A 177 10.54 18.21 6.23
C GLY A 177 10.51 16.72 6.57
N GLU A 178 9.50 16.22 7.28
CA GLU A 178 9.29 14.78 7.49
C GLU A 178 8.29 14.24 6.45
N PRO A 179 8.70 13.46 5.44
CA PRO A 179 7.79 13.00 4.38
C PRO A 179 6.63 12.17 4.91
N LEU A 180 5.44 12.34 4.35
CA LEU A 180 4.26 11.54 4.67
C LEU A 180 4.10 10.38 3.69
N TYR A 181 4.30 9.14 4.13
CA TYR A 181 3.93 7.94 3.38
C TYR A 181 2.42 7.72 3.45
N LEU A 182 1.71 8.17 2.41
CA LEU A 182 0.26 8.19 2.36
C LEU A 182 -0.26 7.14 1.36
N LEU A 183 -1.28 6.38 1.77
CA LEU A 183 -1.97 5.41 0.93
C LEU A 183 -3.43 5.85 0.69
N PRO A 184 -3.71 6.70 -0.32
CA PRO A 184 -4.99 7.41 -0.46
C PRO A 184 -6.00 6.73 -1.40
N ASP A 185 -5.72 5.53 -1.90
CA ASP A 185 -6.48 4.79 -2.91
C ASP A 185 -7.62 3.91 -2.36
N MET A 186 -8.00 4.13 -1.10
CA MET A 186 -9.03 3.35 -0.41
C MET A 186 -10.37 4.07 -0.34
N ASN A 187 -11.40 3.30 0.01
CA ASN A 187 -12.77 3.76 0.21
C ASN A 187 -13.10 3.70 1.72
N PHE A 188 -13.26 4.87 2.34
CA PHE A 188 -13.62 5.06 3.76
C PHE A 188 -15.10 5.46 3.96
N GLY A 189 -15.95 5.20 2.96
CA GLY A 189 -17.37 5.49 2.98
C GLY A 189 -17.70 6.83 2.30
N PRO A 190 -18.99 7.05 2.01
CA PRO A 190 -19.44 8.15 1.16
C PRO A 190 -19.20 9.54 1.76
N HIS A 191 -19.20 9.67 3.09
CA HIS A 191 -19.00 10.97 3.77
C HIS A 191 -17.54 11.45 3.76
N GLU A 192 -16.58 10.54 3.66
CA GLU A 192 -15.15 10.86 3.63
C GLU A 192 -14.57 10.87 2.21
N SER A 193 -15.38 10.56 1.20
CA SER A 193 -14.95 10.28 -0.16
C SER A 193 -15.58 11.21 -1.20
N LEU A 194 -14.92 11.35 -2.34
CA LEU A 194 -15.50 11.92 -3.55
C LEU A 194 -15.81 10.79 -4.54
N TRP A 195 -16.87 10.99 -5.33
CA TRP A 195 -17.22 10.10 -6.43
C TRP A 195 -16.40 10.47 -7.66
N VAL A 196 -15.43 9.63 -8.00
CA VAL A 196 -14.55 9.84 -9.16
C VAL A 196 -14.41 8.55 -9.97
N THR A 197 -14.01 8.70 -11.23
CA THR A 197 -13.81 7.56 -12.13
C THR A 197 -12.54 6.77 -11.75
N PHE A 198 -12.63 5.44 -11.83
CA PHE A 198 -11.52 4.49 -11.72
C PHE A 198 -11.76 3.34 -12.70
N TYR A 199 -10.93 3.22 -13.74
CA TYR A 199 -11.14 2.31 -14.87
C TYR A 199 -12.56 2.39 -15.48
N GLY A 200 -13.08 3.61 -15.69
CA GLY A 200 -14.41 3.83 -16.26
C GLY A 200 -15.59 3.59 -15.30
N ALA A 201 -15.37 2.97 -14.15
CA ALA A 201 -16.37 2.80 -13.10
C ALA A 201 -16.32 3.93 -12.07
N THR A 202 -17.46 4.28 -11.46
CA THR A 202 -17.49 5.23 -10.33
C THR A 202 -17.01 4.56 -9.05
N ALA A 203 -16.07 5.20 -8.36
CA ALA A 203 -15.52 4.74 -7.09
C ALA A 203 -15.47 5.88 -6.05
N ALA A 204 -15.91 5.59 -4.83
CA ALA A 204 -15.67 6.46 -3.68
C ALA A 204 -14.17 6.47 -3.35
N THR A 205 -13.54 7.64 -3.45
CA THR A 205 -12.10 7.81 -3.24
C THR A 205 -11.83 8.96 -2.27
N VAL A 206 -10.98 8.73 -1.28
CA VAL A 206 -10.65 9.76 -0.28
C VAL A 206 -9.76 10.85 -0.89
N PRO A 207 -10.08 12.14 -0.73
CA PRO A 207 -9.30 13.24 -1.32
C PRO A 207 -8.08 13.63 -0.46
N SER A 208 -7.55 12.68 0.32
CA SER A 208 -6.54 12.94 1.35
C SER A 208 -5.21 13.43 0.78
N LEU A 209 -4.81 12.92 -0.39
CA LEU A 209 -3.56 13.31 -1.06
C LEU A 209 -3.51 14.80 -1.36
N SER A 210 -4.53 15.34 -2.02
CA SER A 210 -4.65 16.77 -2.31
C SER A 210 -4.76 17.61 -1.03
N ARG A 211 -5.55 17.15 -0.04
CA ARG A 211 -5.67 17.84 1.25
C ARG A 211 -4.33 18.01 1.97
N PHE A 212 -3.55 16.93 2.12
CA PHE A 212 -2.24 17.00 2.78
C PHE A 212 -1.25 17.83 1.97
N ALA A 213 -1.21 17.65 0.65
CA ALA A 213 -0.35 18.41 -0.24
C ALA A 213 -0.62 19.92 -0.14
N ARG A 214 -1.89 20.35 -0.14
CA ARG A 214 -2.27 21.77 -0.01
C ARG A 214 -1.97 22.33 1.38
N LEU A 215 -2.33 21.62 2.45
CA LEU A 215 -2.15 22.10 3.83
C LEU A 215 -0.67 22.30 4.19
N ALA A 216 0.20 21.44 3.67
CA ALA A 216 1.64 21.52 3.90
C ALA A 216 2.41 22.29 2.82
N ARG A 217 1.75 22.66 1.71
CA ARG A 217 2.41 23.13 0.47
C ARG A 217 3.49 22.14 0.01
N ALA A 218 3.14 20.87 0.04
CA ALA A 218 4.04 19.77 -0.26
C ALA A 218 3.93 19.34 -1.72
N LYS A 219 5.07 18.99 -2.31
CA LYS A 219 5.10 18.26 -3.58
C LYS A 219 4.62 16.82 -3.37
N VAL A 220 4.02 16.23 -4.40
CA VAL A 220 3.59 14.83 -4.39
C VAL A 220 4.59 13.99 -5.18
N VAL A 221 5.16 12.98 -4.52
CA VAL A 221 6.16 12.08 -5.10
C VAL A 221 5.60 10.66 -5.09
N PRO A 222 5.34 10.03 -6.24
CA PRO A 222 4.89 8.64 -6.27
C PRO A 222 5.98 7.69 -5.80
N VAL A 223 5.59 6.76 -4.93
CA VAL A 223 6.44 5.64 -4.52
C VAL A 223 5.66 4.35 -4.71
N VAL A 224 6.10 3.55 -5.67
CA VAL A 224 5.45 2.29 -6.02
C VAL A 224 6.40 1.15 -5.70
N SER A 225 5.93 0.19 -4.90
CA SER A 225 6.73 -0.96 -4.47
C SER A 225 6.26 -2.23 -5.16
N ARG A 226 7.20 -3.07 -5.57
CA ARG A 226 6.99 -4.30 -6.35
C ARG A 226 7.69 -5.47 -5.67
N ILE A 227 7.00 -6.60 -5.56
CA ILE A 227 7.59 -7.91 -5.20
C ILE A 227 8.42 -8.40 -6.38
N THR A 228 9.67 -8.79 -6.11
CA THR A 228 10.59 -9.41 -7.08
C THR A 228 11.03 -10.79 -6.60
N SER A 229 11.69 -11.56 -7.46
CA SER A 229 12.28 -12.86 -7.10
C SER A 229 13.32 -12.76 -5.98
N GLU A 230 14.02 -11.63 -5.90
CA GLU A 230 15.13 -11.38 -4.96
C GLU A 230 14.70 -10.60 -3.71
N GLY A 231 13.44 -10.15 -3.66
CA GLY A 231 12.91 -9.35 -2.55
C GLY A 231 11.91 -8.33 -3.06
N TYR A 232 12.27 -7.06 -3.00
CA TYR A 232 11.43 -5.94 -3.37
C TYR A 232 12.21 -4.85 -4.10
N GLU A 233 11.55 -4.22 -5.07
CA GLU A 233 11.94 -2.93 -5.62
C GLU A 233 10.98 -1.86 -5.08
N VAL A 234 11.54 -0.72 -4.66
CA VAL A 234 10.79 0.47 -4.26
C VAL A 234 11.19 1.60 -5.18
N LYS A 235 10.34 1.88 -6.16
CA LYS A 235 10.60 2.89 -7.19
C LYS A 235 10.05 4.24 -6.74
N VAL A 236 10.94 5.20 -6.54
CA VAL A 236 10.62 6.61 -6.34
C VAL A 236 10.53 7.27 -7.71
N MET A 237 9.41 7.89 -8.02
CA MET A 237 9.20 8.59 -9.29
C MET A 237 9.43 10.09 -9.13
N GLU A 238 9.54 10.82 -10.23
CA GLU A 238 9.59 12.28 -10.19
C GLU A 238 8.32 12.87 -9.57
N ALA A 239 8.47 14.03 -8.92
CA ALA A 239 7.34 14.74 -8.35
C ALA A 239 6.32 15.13 -9.44
N TRP A 240 5.03 15.08 -9.08
CA TRP A 240 3.97 15.60 -9.94
C TRP A 240 4.08 17.12 -10.02
N THR A 241 4.11 17.66 -11.24
CA THR A 241 4.27 19.10 -11.51
C THR A 241 2.95 19.86 -11.60
N ASP A 242 1.83 19.14 -11.74
CA ASP A 242 0.48 19.63 -11.96
C ASP A 242 -0.47 19.32 -10.77
N PHE A 243 0.09 19.09 -9.58
CA PHE A 243 -0.66 18.67 -8.39
C PHE A 243 -0.07 19.27 -7.10
N PRO A 244 -0.89 19.65 -6.11
CA PRO A 244 -2.35 19.71 -6.13
C PRO A 244 -2.88 20.98 -6.80
N THR A 245 -4.11 20.95 -7.30
CA THR A 245 -4.81 22.13 -7.80
C THR A 245 -5.76 22.71 -6.73
N SER A 246 -6.52 23.75 -7.09
CA SER A 246 -7.60 24.26 -6.24
C SER A 246 -8.84 23.36 -6.24
N ASP A 247 -9.00 22.50 -7.26
CA ASP A 247 -10.14 21.61 -7.46
C ASP A 247 -9.86 20.22 -6.89
N LEU A 248 -10.51 19.93 -5.76
CA LEU A 248 -10.34 18.68 -5.03
C LEU A 248 -10.88 17.47 -5.80
N LEU A 249 -11.94 17.66 -6.61
CA LEU A 249 -12.55 16.59 -7.39
C LEU A 249 -11.64 16.22 -8.55
N ALA A 250 -11.13 17.22 -9.28
CA ALA A 250 -10.18 17.03 -10.37
C ALA A 250 -8.90 16.34 -9.89
N ASP A 251 -8.33 16.79 -8.76
CA ASP A 251 -7.16 16.17 -8.15
C ASP A 251 -7.41 14.69 -7.80
N THR A 252 -8.56 14.38 -7.21
CA THR A 252 -8.90 13.00 -6.81
C THR A 252 -9.09 12.10 -8.04
N ALA A 253 -9.64 12.64 -9.13
CA ALA A 253 -9.76 11.93 -10.40
C ALA A 253 -8.39 11.69 -11.07
N LEU A 254 -7.52 12.71 -11.09
CA LEU A 254 -6.16 12.61 -11.63
C LEU A 254 -5.32 11.59 -10.85
N MET A 255 -5.44 11.55 -9.52
CA MET A 255 -4.81 10.53 -8.68
C MET A 255 -5.24 9.12 -9.10
N ASN A 256 -6.54 8.89 -9.32
CA ASN A 256 -7.04 7.59 -9.81
C ASN A 256 -6.54 7.27 -11.21
N GLN A 257 -6.41 8.25 -12.10
CA GLN A 257 -5.85 8.05 -13.44
C GLN A 257 -4.37 7.63 -13.38
N ARG A 258 -3.57 8.29 -12.54
CA ARG A 258 -2.16 7.92 -12.33
C ARG A 258 -2.01 6.58 -11.64
N LEU A 259 -2.91 6.25 -10.71
CA LEU A 259 -2.96 4.93 -10.11
C LEU A 259 -3.18 3.83 -11.16
N GLN A 260 -4.06 4.06 -12.15
CA GLN A 260 -4.31 3.08 -13.22
C GLN A 260 -3.03 2.71 -13.96
N SER A 261 -2.18 3.69 -14.31
CA SER A 261 -0.93 3.38 -15.02
C SER A 261 0.05 2.54 -14.18
N TYR A 262 0.05 2.70 -12.87
CA TYR A 262 0.88 1.87 -11.96
C TYR A 262 0.32 0.46 -11.80
N ILE A 263 -1.01 0.34 -11.79
CA ILE A 263 -1.68 -0.97 -11.76
C ILE A 263 -1.49 -1.70 -13.08
N ASP A 264 -1.58 -1.02 -14.22
CA ASP A 264 -1.44 -1.64 -15.55
C ASP A 264 -0.05 -2.28 -15.75
N ASP A 265 0.98 -1.74 -15.12
CA ASP A 265 2.35 -2.26 -15.12
C ASP A 265 2.52 -3.55 -14.30
N MET A 266 1.71 -3.77 -13.26
CA MET A 266 1.76 -4.97 -12.41
C MET A 266 0.40 -5.28 -11.76
N PRO A 267 -0.61 -5.67 -12.56
CA PRO A 267 -1.99 -5.67 -12.12
C PRO A 267 -2.22 -6.66 -10.99
N ASP A 268 -1.54 -7.79 -10.98
CA ASP A 268 -1.71 -8.81 -9.94
C ASP A 268 -1.09 -8.46 -8.58
N GLN A 269 -0.32 -7.36 -8.49
CA GLN A 269 0.29 -6.89 -7.24
C GLN A 269 -0.53 -5.81 -6.50
N TYR A 270 -1.56 -5.26 -7.15
CA TYR A 270 -2.46 -4.31 -6.50
C TYR A 270 -3.39 -5.03 -5.50
N TYR A 271 -3.79 -4.34 -4.42
CA TYR A 271 -4.58 -4.89 -3.31
C TYR A 271 -6.06 -5.13 -3.68
N TRP A 272 -6.32 -6.01 -4.67
CA TRP A 272 -7.65 -6.31 -5.20
C TRP A 272 -8.61 -6.99 -4.22
N VAL A 273 -8.15 -7.39 -3.04
CA VAL A 273 -9.01 -7.98 -2.00
C VAL A 273 -9.87 -6.93 -1.29
N HIS A 274 -9.55 -5.64 -1.47
CA HIS A 274 -10.39 -4.52 -1.04
C HIS A 274 -11.64 -4.42 -1.91
N LYS A 275 -12.78 -4.18 -1.26
CA LYS A 275 -14.03 -3.92 -1.96
C LYS A 275 -14.06 -2.46 -2.46
N ARG A 276 -13.26 -2.14 -3.48
CA ARG A 276 -13.07 -0.80 -4.06
C ARG A 276 -14.39 -0.10 -4.42
N PHE A 277 -15.37 -0.85 -4.93
CA PHE A 277 -16.63 -0.36 -5.46
C PHE A 277 -17.84 -0.59 -4.51
N LYS A 278 -17.60 -0.78 -3.20
CA LYS A 278 -18.63 -1.24 -2.24
C LYS A 278 -19.71 -0.19 -1.95
N ASP A 279 -19.37 1.08 -2.16
CA ASP A 279 -20.29 2.20 -2.05
C ASP A 279 -20.48 2.75 -3.47
N GLN A 280 -21.72 3.09 -3.81
CA GLN A 280 -22.11 3.63 -5.09
C GLN A 280 -22.98 4.88 -4.87
N PRO A 281 -22.93 5.88 -5.77
CA PRO A 281 -23.82 7.02 -5.69
C PRO A 281 -25.28 6.59 -5.86
N ASP A 282 -26.20 7.39 -5.30
CA ASP A 282 -27.64 7.31 -5.53
C ASP A 282 -28.29 5.96 -5.19
N GLY A 283 -27.74 5.25 -4.20
CA GLY A 283 -28.31 3.98 -3.72
C GLY A 283 -28.19 2.80 -4.69
N LYS A 284 -27.38 2.92 -5.76
CA LYS A 284 -27.10 1.81 -6.68
C LYS A 284 -26.52 0.61 -5.91
N HIS A 285 -26.93 -0.59 -6.29
CA HIS A 285 -26.43 -1.81 -5.66
C HIS A 285 -24.93 -1.99 -5.95
N PRO A 286 -24.12 -2.31 -4.91
CA PRO A 286 -22.71 -2.59 -5.12
C PRO A 286 -22.51 -3.91 -5.89
N PRO A 287 -21.44 -4.04 -6.66
CA PRO A 287 -21.22 -5.20 -7.53
C PRO A 287 -20.78 -6.47 -6.79
N TYR A 288 -20.72 -6.48 -5.44
CA TYR A 288 -20.14 -7.56 -4.61
C TYR A 288 -21.12 -8.59 -4.08
#